data_AF-A5DSF2-F1
#
_entry.id   AF-A5DSF2-F1
#
_cell.length_a   1.000
_cell.length_b   1.000
_cell.length_c   1.000
_cell.angle_alpha   90.00
_cell.angle_beta   90.00
_cell.angle_gamma   90.00
#
_symmetry.space_group_name_H-M   'P 1'
#
loop_
_entity.id
_entity.type
_entity.pdbx_description
1 polymer ?
#
loop_
_entity_poly.entity_id
_entity_poly.type
_entity_poly.pdbx_seq_one_letter_code
_entity_poly.pdbx_strand_id
1 'polypeptide(L)'
;MFGKLKIDLGKFKIDIKLLGDLVILAGASLSVYYLLNVLINDYLDNSIKNKQADKKGASILKKIQSNNPSLKSLSLNQYEKSLLSSLVTPEEISVTFEDIGGLQDIIDEIREAVILPLTDPELFAVHSDLIRSPKGVLFYGPPGCGKTMLAKAIAKES
;
A
#
# COMPACT_ATOMS: atom_id res chain seq x y z
N MET A 1 -34.89 37.48 -34.53
CA MET A 1 -34.94 37.54 -36.01
C MET A 1 -34.05 36.44 -36.58
N PHE A 2 -34.52 35.18 -36.57
CA PHE A 2 -33.90 34.09 -37.31
C PHE A 2 -35.04 33.27 -37.91
N GLY A 3 -35.15 33.33 -39.24
CA GLY A 3 -36.28 32.83 -40.02
C GLY A 3 -36.48 31.33 -39.86
N LYS A 4 -37.74 30.89 -39.98
CA LYS A 4 -38.14 29.48 -40.04
C LYS A 4 -37.54 28.82 -41.29
N LEU A 5 -36.29 28.35 -41.21
CA LEU A 5 -35.70 27.48 -42.23
C LEU A 5 -36.24 26.06 -42.01
N LYS A 6 -37.16 25.68 -42.90
CA LYS A 6 -37.67 24.32 -43.05
C LYS A 6 -36.89 23.66 -44.18
N ILE A 7 -36.36 22.46 -43.93
CA ILE A 7 -35.73 21.65 -44.98
C ILE A 7 -36.74 20.56 -45.35
N ASP A 8 -37.17 20.56 -46.61
CA ASP A 8 -38.10 19.55 -47.16
C ASP A 8 -37.29 18.37 -47.73
N LEU A 9 -37.41 17.20 -47.08
CA LEU A 9 -37.06 15.90 -47.67
C LEU A 9 -38.36 15.10 -47.85
N GLY A 10 -39.07 15.32 -48.95
CA GLY A 10 -40.25 14.52 -49.34
C GLY A 10 -41.47 14.68 -48.42
N LYS A 11 -42.16 13.57 -48.09
CA LYS A 11 -43.46 13.58 -47.36
C LYS A 11 -43.39 13.98 -45.87
N PHE A 12 -42.23 14.38 -45.34
CA PHE A 12 -42.05 14.75 -43.93
C PHE A 12 -41.41 16.14 -43.79
N LYS A 13 -42.13 17.07 -43.14
CA LYS A 13 -41.61 18.39 -42.75
C LYS A 13 -40.91 18.26 -41.39
N ILE A 14 -39.60 18.48 -41.34
CA ILE A 14 -38.81 18.38 -40.11
C ILE A 14 -38.35 19.79 -39.70
N ASP A 15 -38.72 20.21 -38.49
CA ASP A 15 -38.31 21.50 -37.95
C ASP A 15 -36.87 21.43 -37.42
N ILE A 16 -35.99 22.31 -37.91
CA ILE A 16 -34.55 22.29 -37.60
C ILE A 16 -34.26 22.49 -36.10
N LYS A 17 -35.15 23.19 -35.39
CA LYS A 17 -35.08 23.36 -33.94
C LYS A 17 -35.26 22.02 -33.21
N LEU A 18 -36.21 21.20 -33.68
CA LEU A 18 -36.51 19.90 -33.09
C LEU A 18 -35.36 18.92 -33.31
N LEU A 19 -34.70 19.01 -34.47
CA LEU A 19 -33.47 18.26 -34.76
C LEU A 19 -32.31 18.70 -33.86
N GLY A 20 -32.14 20.01 -33.65
CA GLY A 20 -31.13 20.57 -32.75
C GLY A 20 -31.33 20.14 -31.30
N ASP A 21 -32.57 20.20 -30.79
CA ASP A 21 -32.91 19.77 -29.44
C ASP A 21 -32.64 18.26 -29.24
N LEU A 22 -32.91 17.44 -30.26
CA LEU A 22 -32.67 15.99 -30.22
C LEU A 22 -31.17 15.66 -30.18
N VAL A 23 -30.34 16.37 -30.93
CA VAL A 23 -28.88 16.23 -30.90
C VAL A 23 -28.31 16.65 -29.53
N ILE A 24 -28.80 17.74 -28.96
CA ILE A 24 -28.38 18.20 -27.62
C ILE A 24 -28.80 17.17 -26.55
N LEU A 25 -30.01 16.63 -26.64
CA LEU A 25 -30.50 15.59 -25.72
C LEU A 25 -29.67 14.30 -25.81
N ALA A 26 -29.31 13.88 -27.02
CA ALA A 26 -28.46 12.72 -27.26
C ALA A 26 -27.01 12.94 -26.78
N GLY A 27 -26.46 14.13 -26.99
CA GLY A 27 -25.12 14.48 -26.50
C GLY A 27 -25.07 14.56 -24.97
N ALA A 28 -26.11 15.15 -24.35
CA ALA A 28 -26.24 15.22 -22.90
C ALA A 28 -26.38 13.83 -22.28
N SER A 29 -27.21 12.94 -22.86
CA SER A 29 -27.38 11.58 -22.33
C SER A 29 -26.09 10.75 -22.44
N LEU A 30 -25.34 10.88 -23.53
CA LEU A 30 -24.06 10.21 -23.71
C LEU A 30 -22.99 10.74 -22.73
N SER A 31 -22.96 12.06 -22.52
CA SER A 31 -22.08 12.70 -21.53
C SER A 31 -22.40 12.26 -20.10
N VAL A 32 -23.68 12.21 -19.74
CA VAL A 32 -24.13 11.73 -18.43
C VAL A 32 -23.76 10.26 -18.22
N TYR A 33 -23.96 9.41 -19.22
CA TYR A 33 -23.55 8.01 -19.16
C TYR A 33 -22.03 7.86 -18.94
N TYR A 34 -21.22 8.63 -19.65
CA TYR A 34 -19.77 8.60 -19.50
C TYR A 34 -19.32 9.05 -18.10
N LEU A 35 -19.89 10.16 -17.60
CA LEU A 35 -19.60 10.65 -16.25
C LEU A 35 -20.00 9.65 -15.17
N LEU A 36 -21.18 9.03 -15.30
CA LEU A 36 -21.62 7.96 -14.40
C LEU A 36 -20.64 6.79 -14.41
N ASN A 37 -20.20 6.35 -15.60
CA ASN A 37 -19.28 5.21 -15.70
C ASN A 37 -17.90 5.53 -15.08
N VAL A 38 -17.37 6.74 -15.28
CA VAL A 38 -16.10 7.17 -14.65
C VAL A 38 -16.23 7.19 -13.13
N LEU A 39 -17.29 7.82 -12.60
CA LEU A 39 -17.51 7.91 -11.15
C LEU A 39 -17.71 6.53 -10.51
N ILE A 40 -18.47 5.65 -11.16
CA ILE A 40 -18.71 4.29 -10.68
C ILE A 40 -17.41 3.48 -10.70
N ASN A 41 -16.63 3.53 -11.78
CA ASN A 41 -15.37 2.79 -11.87
C ASN A 41 -14.35 3.27 -10.84
N ASP A 42 -14.19 4.57 -10.65
CA ASP A 42 -13.28 5.12 -9.65
C ASP A 42 -13.72 4.74 -8.23
N TYR A 43 -15.02 4.76 -7.93
CA TYR A 43 -15.53 4.36 -6.62
C TYR A 43 -15.34 2.85 -6.37
N LEU A 44 -15.68 2.03 -7.36
CA LEU A 44 -15.55 0.56 -7.25
C LEU A 44 -14.10 0.13 -7.13
N ASP A 45 -13.18 0.70 -7.92
CA ASP A 45 -11.76 0.33 -7.88
C ASP A 45 -11.14 0.70 -6.52
N ASN A 46 -11.45 1.89 -6.00
CA ASN A 46 -11.02 2.29 -4.66
C ASN A 46 -11.63 1.42 -3.55
N SER A 47 -12.92 1.08 -3.66
CA SER A 47 -13.57 0.17 -2.70
C SER A 47 -12.97 -1.23 -2.73
N ILE A 48 -12.60 -1.75 -3.90
CA ILE A 48 -11.99 -3.07 -4.05
C ILE A 48 -10.57 -3.06 -3.48
N LYS A 49 -9.75 -2.04 -3.81
CA LYS A 49 -8.39 -1.89 -3.28
C LYS A 49 -8.37 -1.82 -1.75
N ASN A 50 -9.24 -1.00 -1.15
CA ASN A 50 -9.34 -0.90 0.31
C ASN A 50 -9.76 -2.23 0.94
N LYS A 51 -10.79 -2.89 0.39
CA LYS A 51 -11.26 -4.19 0.89
C LYS A 51 -10.19 -5.29 0.78
N GLN A 52 -9.32 -5.23 -0.23
CA GLN A 52 -8.19 -6.16 -0.36
C GLN A 52 -7.07 -5.85 0.65
N ALA A 53 -6.73 -4.56 0.84
CA ALA A 53 -5.75 -4.13 1.84
C ALA A 53 -6.17 -4.53 3.26
N ASP A 54 -7.45 -4.34 3.59
CA ASP A 54 -8.01 -4.74 4.89
C ASP A 54 -7.96 -6.26 5.10
N LYS A 55 -8.27 -7.05 4.06
CA LYS A 55 -8.15 -8.51 4.11
C LYS A 55 -6.70 -8.95 4.34
N LYS A 56 -5.74 -8.33 3.64
CA LYS A 56 -4.30 -8.62 3.82
C LYS A 56 -3.85 -8.27 5.25
N GLY A 57 -4.16 -7.06 5.72
CA GLY A 57 -3.85 -6.62 7.08
C GLY A 57 -4.47 -7.51 8.17
N ALA A 58 -5.72 -7.94 8.00
CA ALA A 58 -6.37 -8.87 8.92
C ALA A 58 -5.70 -10.27 8.93
N SER A 59 -5.14 -10.70 7.80
CA SER A 59 -4.41 -11.96 7.69
C SER A 59 -3.08 -11.89 8.42
N ILE A 60 -2.33 -10.79 8.23
CA ILE A 60 -1.07 -10.52 8.92
C ILE A 60 -1.28 -10.42 10.42
N LEU A 61 -2.31 -9.69 10.87
CA LEU A 61 -2.65 -9.58 12.29
C LEU A 61 -2.96 -10.94 12.93
N LYS A 62 -3.68 -11.81 12.22
CA LYS A 62 -3.92 -13.18 12.70
C LYS A 62 -2.62 -13.98 12.85
N LYS A 63 -1.68 -13.89 11.89
CA LYS A 63 -0.36 -14.52 11.98
C LYS A 63 0.45 -13.98 13.17
N ILE A 64 0.43 -12.66 13.39
CA ILE A 64 1.15 -12.03 14.51
C ILE A 64 0.55 -12.49 15.86
N GLN A 65 -0.78 -12.54 15.97
CA GLN A 65 -1.48 -12.98 17.17
C GLN A 65 -1.37 -14.49 17.45
N SER A 66 -1.13 -15.33 16.44
CA SER A 66 -0.84 -16.75 16.67
C SER A 66 0.55 -16.94 17.26
N ASN A 67 1.53 -16.16 16.80
CA ASN A 67 2.91 -16.27 17.25
C ASN A 67 3.14 -15.61 18.62
N ASN A 68 2.29 -14.65 19.01
CA ASN A 68 2.39 -13.94 20.29
C ASN A 68 1.03 -13.90 21.01
N PRO A 69 0.78 -14.81 21.99
CA PRO A 69 -0.49 -14.87 22.72
C PRO A 69 -0.84 -13.58 23.48
N SER A 70 0.18 -12.82 23.90
CA SER A 70 0.05 -11.53 24.59
C SER A 70 -0.59 -10.43 23.72
N LEU A 71 -0.52 -10.53 22.40
CA LEU A 71 -1.04 -9.52 21.47
C LEU A 71 -2.53 -9.69 21.12
N LYS A 72 -3.20 -10.70 21.70
CA LYS A 72 -4.63 -10.96 21.45
C LYS A 72 -5.57 -9.92 22.07
N SER A 73 -5.13 -9.22 23.12
CA SER A 73 -5.90 -8.19 23.82
C SER A 73 -5.73 -6.79 23.23
N LEU A 74 -4.85 -6.60 22.25
CA LEU A 74 -4.55 -5.29 21.67
C LEU A 74 -5.72 -4.76 20.82
N SER A 75 -6.29 -3.63 21.23
CA SER A 75 -7.28 -2.87 20.46
C SER A 75 -6.59 -1.83 19.58
N LEU A 76 -6.54 -2.09 18.27
CA LEU A 76 -5.91 -1.17 17.32
C LEU A 76 -6.86 -0.04 16.90
N ASN A 77 -6.29 1.16 16.73
CA ASN A 77 -6.98 2.31 16.17
C ASN A 77 -7.18 2.16 14.64
N GLN A 78 -8.08 2.96 14.04
CA GLN A 78 -8.32 2.98 12.59
C GLN A 78 -7.05 3.23 11.77
N TYR A 79 -6.18 4.12 12.24
CA TYR A 79 -4.90 4.39 11.59
C TYR A 79 -3.93 3.20 11.67
N GLU A 80 -3.83 2.55 12.82
CA GLU A 80 -2.96 1.37 12.97
C GLU A 80 -3.45 0.21 12.10
N LYS A 81 -4.77 0.06 11.95
CA LYS A 81 -5.37 -0.95 11.07
C LYS A 81 -5.00 -0.74 9.60
N SER A 82 -4.90 0.50 9.12
CA SER A 82 -4.47 0.74 7.73
C SER A 82 -3.01 0.38 7.51
N LEU A 83 -2.16 0.60 8.52
CA LEU A 83 -0.74 0.24 8.47
C LEU A 83 -0.47 -1.27 8.48
N LEU A 84 -1.40 -2.09 9.00
CA LEU A 84 -1.26 -3.55 9.01
C LEU A 84 -1.02 -4.13 7.61
N SER A 85 -1.53 -3.49 6.56
CA SER A 85 -1.36 -3.92 5.18
C SER A 85 0.10 -3.81 4.68
N SER A 86 0.90 -2.96 5.32
CA SER A 86 2.30 -2.67 4.94
C SER A 86 3.31 -3.39 5.83
N LEU A 87 2.86 -4.05 6.90
CA LEU A 87 3.73 -4.85 7.76
C LEU A 87 4.19 -6.11 7.03
N VAL A 88 5.44 -6.48 7.23
CA VAL A 88 6.05 -7.69 6.66
C VAL A 88 6.44 -8.60 7.81
N THR A 89 5.99 -9.86 7.76
CA THR A 89 6.40 -10.85 8.76
C THR A 89 7.71 -11.52 8.34
N PRO A 90 8.52 -12.02 9.29
CA PRO A 90 9.76 -12.73 8.97
C PRO A 90 9.53 -13.91 8.01
N GLU A 91 8.40 -14.61 8.11
CA GLU A 91 8.01 -15.72 7.23
C GLU A 91 7.95 -15.34 5.73
N GLU A 92 7.61 -14.09 5.42
CA GLU A 92 7.45 -13.61 4.03
C GLU A 92 8.78 -13.15 3.41
N ILE A 93 9.82 -12.99 4.22
CA ILE A 93 11.17 -12.66 3.76
C ILE A 93 11.90 -13.96 3.40
N SER A 94 12.38 -14.03 2.15
CA SER A 94 13.08 -15.19 1.61
C SER A 94 14.61 -15.12 1.73
N VAL A 95 15.16 -13.97 2.13
CA VAL A 95 16.60 -13.71 2.16
C VAL A 95 17.13 -13.94 3.57
N THR A 96 18.22 -14.69 3.70
CA THR A 96 18.96 -14.90 4.97
C THR A 96 20.37 -14.30 4.90
N PHE A 97 21.12 -14.34 6.01
CA PHE A 97 22.52 -13.91 6.00
C PHE A 97 23.42 -14.77 5.11
N GLU A 98 23.05 -16.03 4.89
CA GLU A 98 23.80 -16.96 4.03
C GLU A 98 23.77 -16.54 2.56
N ASP A 99 22.73 -15.81 2.15
CA ASP A 99 22.59 -15.28 0.79
C ASP A 99 23.49 -14.05 0.53
N ILE A 100 24.13 -13.50 1.57
CA ILE A 100 24.92 -12.27 1.50
C ILE A 100 26.41 -12.60 1.51
N GLY A 101 27.05 -12.51 0.35
CA GLY A 101 28.50 -12.73 0.20
C GLY A 101 29.34 -11.48 0.49
N GLY A 102 30.51 -11.68 1.12
CA GLY A 102 31.59 -10.67 1.19
C GLY A 102 31.36 -9.53 2.19
N LEU A 103 30.34 -9.62 3.05
CA LEU A 103 29.99 -8.60 4.05
C LEU A 103 29.96 -9.18 5.47
N GLN A 104 30.71 -10.26 5.72
CA GLN A 104 30.62 -11.02 6.97
C GLN A 104 30.95 -10.18 8.21
N ASP A 105 32.02 -9.38 8.14
CA ASP A 105 32.43 -8.49 9.24
C ASP A 105 31.31 -7.51 9.62
N ILE A 106 30.59 -7.00 8.63
CA ILE A 106 29.46 -6.07 8.82
C ILE A 106 28.24 -6.80 9.38
N ILE A 107 27.99 -8.03 8.94
CA ILE A 107 26.90 -8.87 9.49
C ILE A 107 27.13 -9.13 10.98
N ASP A 108 28.36 -9.42 11.38
CA ASP A 108 28.70 -9.67 12.78
C ASP A 108 28.55 -8.40 13.63
N GLU A 109 29.00 -7.24 13.15
CA GLU A 109 28.77 -5.95 13.82
C GLU A 109 27.27 -5.64 14.00
N ILE A 110 26.47 -5.92 12.96
CA ILE A 110 25.01 -5.70 13.00
C ILE A 110 24.31 -6.67 13.95
N ARG A 111 24.78 -7.92 14.06
CA ARG A 111 24.24 -8.89 15.01
C ARG A 111 24.34 -8.37 16.44
N GLU A 112 25.50 -7.84 16.80
CA GLU A 112 25.72 -7.25 18.12
C GLU A 112 24.94 -5.94 18.31
N ALA A 113 24.90 -5.09 17.28
CA ALA A 113 24.28 -3.78 17.36
C ALA A 113 22.74 -3.81 17.32
N VAL A 114 22.14 -4.71 16.55
CA VAL A 114 20.69 -4.71 16.24
C VAL A 114 19.99 -5.97 16.74
N ILE A 115 20.52 -7.15 16.42
CA ILE A 115 19.84 -8.40 16.74
C ILE A 115 19.86 -8.65 18.25
N LEU A 116 21.02 -8.49 18.89
CA LEU A 116 21.19 -8.75 20.32
C LEU A 116 20.24 -7.91 21.20
N PRO A 117 20.08 -6.59 21.01
CA PRO A 117 19.08 -5.81 21.75
C PRO A 117 17.62 -6.19 21.51
N LEU A 118 17.30 -6.77 20.34
CA LEU A 118 15.94 -7.20 20.02
C LEU A 118 15.63 -8.56 20.63
N THR A 119 16.60 -9.48 20.64
CA THR A 119 16.44 -10.83 21.19
C THR A 119 16.51 -10.84 22.71
N ASP A 120 17.37 -10.00 23.32
CA ASP A 120 17.53 -9.91 24.77
C ASP A 120 17.45 -8.46 25.26
N PRO A 121 16.25 -7.88 25.33
CA PRO A 121 16.06 -6.50 25.76
C PRO A 121 16.37 -6.29 27.25
N GLU A 122 16.36 -7.35 28.07
CA GLU A 122 16.56 -7.24 29.53
C GLU A 122 18.00 -6.82 29.85
N LEU A 123 18.99 -7.34 29.11
CA LEU A 123 20.40 -6.98 29.27
C LEU A 123 20.64 -5.47 29.09
N PHE A 124 19.95 -4.85 28.14
CA PHE A 124 20.07 -3.42 27.80
C PHE A 124 19.18 -2.53 28.66
N ALA A 125 18.15 -3.08 29.32
CA ALA A 125 17.26 -2.34 30.22
C ALA A 125 17.89 -2.09 31.60
N VAL A 126 18.72 -3.01 32.08
CA VAL A 126 19.30 -2.98 33.45
C VAL A 126 20.60 -2.16 33.53
N HIS A 127 21.37 -2.09 32.44
CA HIS A 127 22.71 -1.47 32.43
C HIS A 127 22.68 -0.10 31.74
N SER A 128 21.86 0.82 32.27
CA SER A 128 21.41 2.03 31.55
C SER A 128 22.50 3.02 31.10
N ASP A 129 23.70 2.98 31.70
CA ASP A 129 24.78 3.94 31.35
C ASP A 129 25.98 3.32 30.61
N LEU A 130 26.22 2.01 30.72
CA LEU A 130 27.41 1.37 30.13
C LEU A 130 27.14 0.69 28.79
N ILE A 131 25.94 0.13 28.59
CA ILE A 131 25.59 -0.63 27.39
C ILE A 131 24.25 -0.11 26.88
N ARG A 132 24.29 0.69 25.82
CA ARG A 132 23.10 1.32 25.25
C ARG A 132 22.80 0.75 23.87
N SER A 133 21.55 0.33 23.67
CA SER A 133 21.07 -0.06 22.34
C SER A 133 21.13 1.13 21.38
N PRO A 134 21.70 0.95 20.17
CA PRO A 134 21.74 2.01 19.16
C PRO A 134 20.33 2.36 18.71
N LYS A 135 20.07 3.67 18.53
CA LYS A 135 18.73 4.15 18.13
C LYS A 135 18.38 3.82 16.67
N GLY A 136 19.37 3.52 15.85
CA GLY A 136 19.19 3.23 14.44
C GLY A 136 20.53 2.97 13.76
N VAL A 137 20.46 2.26 12.63
CA VAL A 137 21.63 1.92 11.80
C VAL A 137 21.44 2.52 10.42
N LEU A 138 22.52 3.04 9.85
CA LEU A 138 22.53 3.65 8.52
C LEU A 138 23.40 2.84 7.56
N PHE A 139 22.79 2.25 6.54
CA PHE A 139 23.52 1.62 5.44
C PHE A 139 23.78 2.64 4.33
N TYR A 140 25.07 2.92 4.06
CA TYR A 140 25.49 3.84 3.02
C TYR A 140 26.43 3.16 2.00
N GLY A 141 26.62 3.79 0.84
CA GLY A 141 27.51 3.30 -0.22
C GLY A 141 26.89 3.36 -1.62
N PRO A 142 27.62 2.97 -2.68
CA PRO A 142 27.14 3.04 -4.05
C PRO A 142 25.92 2.13 -4.32
N PRO A 143 25.11 2.41 -5.36
CA PRO A 143 23.99 1.54 -5.71
C PRO A 143 24.51 0.14 -6.09
N GLY A 144 23.76 -0.91 -5.73
CA GLY A 144 24.13 -2.30 -6.03
C GLY A 144 24.90 -3.04 -4.94
N CYS A 145 25.35 -2.39 -3.85
CA CYS A 145 26.09 -3.05 -2.75
C CYS A 145 25.20 -3.85 -1.76
N GLY A 146 24.00 -4.30 -2.15
CA GLY A 146 23.19 -5.17 -1.30
C GLY A 146 22.57 -4.55 -0.04
N LYS A 147 22.61 -3.23 0.19
CA LYS A 147 22.03 -2.57 1.38
C LYS A 147 20.60 -2.99 1.72
N THR A 148 19.72 -3.03 0.71
CA THR A 148 18.32 -3.46 0.89
C THR A 148 18.21 -4.95 1.17
N MET A 149 19.13 -5.76 0.62
CA MET A 149 19.18 -7.20 0.86
C MET A 149 19.62 -7.50 2.29
N LEU A 150 20.61 -6.77 2.79
CA LEU A 150 21.06 -6.80 4.18
C LEU A 150 19.94 -6.42 5.15
N ALA A 151 19.21 -5.33 4.87
CA ALA A 151 18.05 -4.93 5.67
C ALA A 151 16.96 -6.02 5.74
N LYS A 152 16.72 -6.72 4.62
CA LYS A 152 15.77 -7.84 4.57
C LYS A 152 16.26 -9.02 5.41
N ALA A 153 17.52 -9.41 5.29
CA ALA A 153 18.09 -10.50 6.07
C ALA A 153 18.03 -10.22 7.58
N ILE A 154 18.32 -8.98 8.01
CA ILE A 154 18.19 -8.58 9.41
C ILE A 154 16.76 -8.76 9.91
N ALA A 155 15.77 -8.31 9.14
CA ALA A 155 14.35 -8.44 9.49
C ALA A 155 13.84 -9.89 9.48
N LYS A 156 14.60 -10.83 8.87
CA LYS A 156 14.29 -12.27 8.90
C LYS A 156 14.78 -12.94 10.18
N GLU A 157 15.91 -12.47 10.71
CA GLU A 157 16.66 -13.07 11.81
C GLU A 157 16.30 -12.48 13.19
N SER A 158 15.46 -11.43 13.19
CA SER A 158 14.87 -10.81 14.38
C SER A 158 13.58 -11.46 14.83
#